data_AF-A0A3C1T591-F1
#
_entry.id   AF-A0A3C1T591-F1
#
_cell.length_a   1.000
_cell.length_b   1.000
_cell.length_c   1.000
_cell.angle_alpha   90.00
_cell.angle_beta   90.00
_cell.angle_gamma   90.00
#
_symmetry.space_group_name_H-M   'P 1'
#
loop_
_entity.id
_entity.type
_entity.pdbx_description
1 polymer ?
#
loop_
_entity_poly.entity_id
_entity_poly.type
_entity_poly.pdbx_seq_one_letter_code
_entity_poly.pdbx_strand_id
1 'polypeptide(L)'
;MVYKIKKQGIRWVMLPLLFMLLFSACSEETNSKKETFYIELVNFNDSLRNIIAGNSFGKVVFYKENRMQILSKNFMTEEYPVMHYLDGIDALGTQVTPGVKKIRVEFVGEYSADSIRYSLQKYKYADNKWVKLSDMGILKAVTTYKMAKHFSGKEFGKQIINAVAEYTFQ
;
A
#
# COMPACT_ATOMS: atom_id res chain seq x y z
N MET A 1 40.72 -20.90 49.31
CA MET A 1 40.75 -19.46 48.98
C MET A 1 39.33 -19.05 48.56
N VAL A 2 38.61 -18.31 49.40
CA VAL A 2 37.23 -17.88 49.12
C VAL A 2 37.24 -16.37 48.92
N TYR A 3 36.99 -15.92 47.69
CA TYR A 3 36.93 -14.51 47.33
C TYR A 3 35.63 -13.88 47.88
N LYS A 4 35.76 -13.01 48.89
CA LYS A 4 34.68 -12.12 49.35
C LYS A 4 34.58 -10.93 48.41
N ILE A 5 33.63 -10.96 47.48
CA ILE A 5 33.31 -9.84 46.60
C ILE A 5 32.48 -8.81 47.39
N LYS A 6 32.99 -7.57 47.50
CA LYS A 6 32.33 -6.44 48.17
C LYS A 6 31.01 -6.07 47.45
N LYS A 7 29.88 -6.32 48.13
CA LYS A 7 28.50 -6.08 47.67
C LYS A 7 28.11 -4.59 47.44
N GLN A 8 28.99 -3.63 47.68
CA GLN A 8 28.63 -2.19 47.69
C GLN A 8 28.79 -1.47 46.34
N GLY A 9 29.48 -2.05 45.35
CA GLY A 9 29.68 -1.41 44.04
C GLY A 9 28.56 -1.64 43.02
N ILE A 10 27.71 -2.64 43.21
CA ILE A 10 26.76 -3.08 42.17
C ILE A 10 25.53 -2.17 42.07
N ARG A 11 25.12 -1.53 43.18
CA ARG A 11 23.94 -0.63 43.21
C ARG A 11 24.14 0.68 42.42
N TRP A 12 25.38 1.15 42.31
CA TRP A 12 25.69 2.41 41.62
C TRP A 12 25.92 2.25 40.11
N VAL A 13 26.18 1.01 39.64
CA VAL A 13 26.38 0.73 38.21
C VAL A 13 25.06 0.44 37.49
N MET A 14 24.04 -0.07 38.19
CA MET A 14 22.73 -0.34 37.56
C MET A 14 21.88 0.91 37.31
N LEU A 15 22.05 1.98 38.09
CA LEU A 15 21.25 3.20 37.98
C LEU A 15 21.48 3.97 36.64
N PRO A 16 22.72 4.18 36.15
CA PRO A 16 22.92 4.84 34.86
C PRO A 16 22.50 3.97 33.66
N LEU A 17 22.51 2.64 33.80
CA LEU A 17 22.07 1.72 32.74
C LEU A 17 20.54 1.78 32.53
N LEU A 18 19.79 1.89 33.64
CA LEU A 18 18.33 2.06 33.60
C LEU A 18 17.94 3.42 32.99
N PHE A 19 18.75 4.47 33.23
CA PHE A 19 18.52 5.79 32.66
C PHE A 19 18.76 5.79 31.14
N MET A 20 19.80 5.11 30.63
CA MET A 20 20.01 4.97 29.19
C MET A 20 18.88 4.23 28.46
N LEU A 21 18.21 3.27 29.12
CA LEU A 21 17.05 2.57 28.55
C LEU A 21 15.81 3.46 28.44
N LEU A 22 15.68 4.50 29.28
CA LEU A 22 14.54 5.42 29.23
C LEU A 22 14.68 6.49 28.13
N PHE A 23 15.92 6.88 27.76
CA PHE A 23 16.14 7.85 26.68
C PHE A 23 16.11 7.23 25.27
N SER A 24 16.19 5.91 25.15
CA SER A 24 16.04 5.20 23.87
C SER A 24 14.58 4.85 23.54
N ALA A 25 13.63 5.13 24.44
CA ALA A 25 12.19 4.93 24.21
C ALA A 25 11.48 6.14 23.58
N CYS A 26 12.19 7.23 23.27
CA CYS A 26 11.65 8.32 22.46
C CYS A 26 11.85 7.99 20.97
N SER A 27 11.21 6.93 20.52
CA SER A 27 11.19 6.54 19.11
C SER A 27 10.12 7.36 18.41
N GLU A 28 10.57 8.45 17.78
CA GLU A 28 9.93 9.20 16.69
C GLU A 28 8.40 9.09 16.62
N GLU A 29 7.70 10.17 17.01
CA GLU A 29 6.41 10.47 16.40
C GLU A 29 6.65 10.55 14.89
N THR A 30 6.42 9.44 14.21
CA THR A 30 6.33 9.38 12.76
C THR A 30 5.13 10.22 12.39
N ASN A 31 5.35 11.51 12.18
CA ASN A 31 4.50 12.34 11.35
C ASN A 31 4.26 11.51 10.09
N SER A 32 3.07 10.90 9.96
CA SER A 32 2.82 9.91 8.92
C SER A 32 2.91 10.63 7.59
N LYS A 33 4.07 10.51 6.93
CA LYS A 33 4.32 11.15 5.65
C LYS A 33 3.24 10.65 4.71
N LYS A 34 2.40 11.56 4.22
CA LYS A 34 1.34 11.24 3.25
C LYS A 34 1.98 10.49 2.09
N GLU A 35 1.64 9.21 1.96
CA GLU A 35 2.29 8.33 1.01
C GLU A 35 1.36 8.14 -0.18
N THR A 36 1.78 8.64 -1.35
CA THR A 36 1.03 8.50 -2.58
C THR A 36 1.57 7.34 -3.41
N PHE A 37 0.68 6.41 -3.76
CA PHE A 37 0.92 5.36 -4.72
C PHE A 37 0.25 5.72 -6.05
N TYR A 38 1.06 5.80 -7.10
CA TYR A 38 0.58 6.04 -8.45
C TYR A 38 0.19 4.74 -9.13
N ILE A 39 -0.96 4.70 -9.78
CA ILE A 39 -1.51 3.50 -10.39
C ILE A 39 -1.31 3.57 -11.90
N GLU A 40 -0.61 2.58 -12.43
CA GLU A 40 -0.38 2.41 -13.87
C GLU A 40 -1.23 1.24 -14.37
N LEU A 41 -2.20 1.51 -15.24
CA LEU A 41 -3.03 0.46 -15.84
C LEU A 41 -2.47 0.10 -17.21
N VAL A 42 -2.05 -1.16 -17.39
CA VAL A 42 -1.43 -1.67 -18.61
C VAL A 42 -2.32 -2.75 -19.24
N ASN A 43 -2.47 -2.69 -20.57
CA ASN A 43 -3.26 -3.64 -21.38
C ASN A 43 -4.75 -3.71 -21.07
N PHE A 44 -5.34 -2.68 -20.45
CA PHE A 44 -6.79 -2.53 -20.35
C PHE A 44 -7.33 -1.69 -21.51
N ASN A 45 -8.01 -2.33 -22.46
CA ASN A 45 -8.57 -1.67 -23.66
C ASN A 45 -10.10 -1.53 -23.63
N ASP A 46 -10.71 -1.71 -22.45
CA ASP A 46 -12.15 -1.86 -22.27
C ASP A 46 -12.71 -0.94 -21.17
N SER A 47 -14.02 -1.09 -20.91
CA SER A 47 -14.73 -0.34 -19.87
C SER A 47 -14.18 -0.61 -18.46
N LEU A 48 -13.51 -1.75 -18.24
CA LEU A 48 -12.90 -2.09 -16.97
C LEU A 48 -11.79 -1.11 -16.60
N ARG A 49 -11.01 -0.59 -17.57
CA ARG A 49 -10.03 0.48 -17.32
C ARG A 49 -10.67 1.67 -16.60
N ASN A 50 -11.81 2.13 -17.12
CA ASN A 50 -12.51 3.30 -16.59
C ASN A 50 -13.10 3.02 -15.20
N ILE A 51 -13.58 1.81 -14.97
CA ILE A 51 -14.08 1.38 -13.66
C ILE A 51 -12.94 1.38 -12.64
N ILE A 52 -11.79 0.79 -12.97
CA ILE A 52 -10.63 0.77 -12.06
C ILE A 52 -10.18 2.22 -11.80
N ALA A 53 -9.87 2.98 -12.85
CA ALA A 53 -9.41 4.36 -12.74
C ALA A 53 -10.37 5.24 -11.92
N GLY A 54 -11.66 5.24 -12.25
CA GLY A 54 -12.67 6.08 -11.57
C GLY A 54 -12.91 5.70 -10.11
N ASN A 55 -12.59 4.47 -9.71
CA ASN A 55 -12.79 4.00 -8.34
C ASN A 55 -11.48 3.89 -7.54
N SER A 56 -10.29 4.00 -8.17
CA SER A 56 -9.00 4.06 -7.48
C SER A 56 -8.39 5.47 -7.44
N PHE A 57 -8.49 6.26 -8.51
CA PHE A 57 -7.79 7.55 -8.55
C PHE A 57 -8.46 8.59 -7.67
N GLY A 58 -7.65 9.43 -7.02
CA GLY A 58 -8.12 10.42 -6.05
C GLY A 58 -8.73 9.81 -4.79
N LYS A 59 -8.41 8.56 -4.48
CA LYS A 59 -8.86 7.88 -3.26
C LYS A 59 -7.79 7.88 -2.18
N VAL A 60 -8.21 7.65 -0.94
CA VAL A 60 -7.37 7.42 0.22
C VAL A 60 -7.74 6.07 0.80
N VAL A 61 -6.72 5.28 1.11
CA VAL A 61 -6.83 3.98 1.74
C VAL A 61 -6.24 4.06 3.14
N PHE A 62 -6.98 3.55 4.12
CA PHE A 62 -6.56 3.52 5.52
C PHE A 62 -7.32 2.40 6.26
N TYR A 63 -6.85 2.04 7.44
CA TYR A 63 -7.57 1.13 8.33
C TYR A 63 -8.34 1.92 9.39
N LYS A 64 -9.63 1.60 9.53
CA LYS A 64 -10.48 2.05 10.64
C LYS A 64 -11.19 0.85 11.23
N GLU A 65 -11.09 0.66 12.55
CA GLU A 65 -11.71 -0.47 13.26
C GLU A 65 -11.33 -1.84 12.64
N ASN A 66 -10.05 -2.04 12.33
CA ASN A 66 -9.50 -3.24 11.68
C ASN A 66 -10.12 -3.56 10.30
N ARG A 67 -10.74 -2.58 9.64
CA ARG A 67 -11.28 -2.71 8.29
C ARG A 67 -10.62 -1.70 7.37
N MET A 68 -10.16 -2.17 6.21
CA MET A 68 -9.67 -1.29 5.15
C MET A 68 -10.83 -0.45 4.61
N GLN A 69 -10.64 0.85 4.58
CA GLN A 69 -11.56 1.83 4.01
C GLN A 69 -10.91 2.43 2.76
N ILE A 70 -11.72 2.62 1.70
CA ILE A 70 -11.31 3.32 0.48
C ILE A 70 -12.31 4.44 0.27
N LEU A 71 -11.88 5.68 0.47
CA LEU A 71 -12.74 6.87 0.36
C LEU A 71 -12.18 7.87 -0.64
N SER A 72 -13.04 8.74 -1.16
CA SER A 72 -12.55 9.89 -1.94
C SER A 72 -11.72 10.79 -1.04
N LYS A 73 -10.59 11.29 -1.55
CA LYS A 73 -9.77 12.30 -0.84
C LYS A 73 -10.59 13.52 -0.44
N ASN A 74 -11.61 13.86 -1.23
CA ASN A 74 -12.49 15.01 -0.97
C ASN A 74 -13.46 14.79 0.21
N PHE A 75 -13.67 13.54 0.64
CA PHE A 75 -14.53 13.21 1.79
C PHE A 75 -13.73 12.91 3.06
N MET A 76 -12.41 13.07 3.02
CA MET A 76 -11.57 12.90 4.20
C MET A 76 -11.67 14.13 5.09
N THR A 77 -12.29 13.96 6.25
CA THR A 77 -12.45 15.01 7.28
C THR A 77 -11.43 14.93 8.39
N GLU A 78 -10.76 13.78 8.53
CA GLU A 78 -9.81 13.46 9.60
C GLU A 78 -8.61 12.73 9.01
N GLU A 79 -7.45 12.81 9.68
CA GLU A 79 -6.28 11.98 9.36
C GLU A 79 -6.30 10.70 10.22
N TYR A 80 -6.04 9.55 9.59
CA TYR A 80 -5.90 8.26 10.26
C TYR A 80 -4.45 7.79 10.15
N PRO A 81 -3.96 6.96 11.08
CA PRO A 81 -2.63 6.38 10.97
C PRO A 81 -2.45 5.62 9.64
N VAL A 82 -1.29 5.82 9.00
CA VAL A 82 -0.89 5.10 7.79
C VAL A 82 -1.90 5.24 6.65
N MET A 83 -2.08 6.48 6.19
CA MET A 83 -2.90 6.81 5.03
C MET A 83 -2.12 6.71 3.72
N HIS A 84 -2.65 5.94 2.78
CA HIS A 84 -2.10 5.81 1.44
C HIS A 84 -3.04 6.46 0.42
N TYR A 85 -2.51 7.45 -0.31
CA TYR A 85 -3.23 8.14 -1.36
C TYR A 85 -3.04 7.40 -2.68
N LEU A 86 -4.11 7.27 -3.46
CA LEU A 86 -4.08 6.62 -4.77
C LEU A 86 -4.34 7.66 -5.85
N ASP A 87 -3.46 7.73 -6.84
CA ASP A 87 -3.67 8.59 -8.01
C ASP A 87 -3.21 7.89 -9.29
N GLY A 88 -3.66 8.37 -10.45
CA GLY A 88 -3.21 7.83 -11.74
C GLY A 88 -1.76 8.21 -12.03
N ILE A 89 -1.01 7.36 -12.73
CA ILE A 89 0.37 7.67 -13.12
C ILE A 89 0.49 8.98 -13.94
N ASP A 90 -0.56 9.35 -14.66
CA ASP A 90 -0.65 10.60 -15.42
C ASP A 90 -0.56 11.85 -14.54
N ALA A 91 -0.90 11.74 -13.24
CA ALA A 91 -0.81 12.84 -12.29
C ALA A 91 0.65 13.21 -11.91
N LEU A 92 1.64 12.36 -12.25
CA LEU A 92 3.06 12.66 -12.01
C LEU A 92 3.60 13.76 -12.94
N GLY A 93 2.93 14.04 -14.07
CA GLY A 93 3.47 14.93 -15.09
C GLY A 93 4.75 14.39 -15.71
N THR A 94 5.66 15.29 -16.11
CA THR A 94 6.86 14.94 -16.90
C THR A 94 8.12 14.66 -16.07
N GLN A 95 8.13 15.01 -14.78
CA GLN A 95 9.29 14.84 -13.91
C GLN A 95 8.92 13.98 -12.69
N VAL A 96 9.58 12.83 -12.57
CA VAL A 96 9.40 11.91 -11.43
C VAL A 96 10.56 12.07 -10.47
N THR A 97 10.26 12.30 -9.19
CA THR A 97 11.28 12.43 -8.15
C THR A 97 11.67 11.08 -7.56
N PRO A 98 12.92 10.91 -7.09
CA PRO A 98 13.32 9.71 -6.38
C PRO A 98 12.43 9.44 -5.16
N GLY A 99 12.06 8.18 -4.96
CA GLY A 99 11.21 7.75 -3.86
C GLY A 99 9.74 7.59 -4.20
N VAL A 100 9.27 8.15 -5.33
CA VAL A 100 7.90 7.94 -5.82
C VAL A 100 7.63 6.44 -5.98
N LYS A 101 6.47 5.98 -5.50
CA LYS A 101 6.02 4.59 -5.64
C LYS A 101 4.89 4.48 -6.65
N LYS A 102 4.88 3.40 -7.41
CA LYS A 102 3.75 3.06 -8.26
C LYS A 102 3.35 1.60 -8.10
N ILE A 103 2.08 1.31 -8.36
CA ILE A 103 1.55 -0.04 -8.55
C ILE A 103 1.14 -0.14 -10.01
N ARG A 104 1.81 -1.02 -10.74
CA ARG A 104 1.41 -1.41 -12.09
C ARG A 104 0.39 -2.54 -11.97
N VAL A 105 -0.79 -2.30 -12.52
CA VAL A 105 -1.83 -3.30 -12.74
C VAL A 105 -1.79 -3.67 -14.21
N GLU A 106 -1.41 -4.90 -14.52
CA GLU A 106 -1.33 -5.38 -15.89
C GLU A 106 -2.41 -6.44 -16.12
N PHE A 107 -3.24 -6.24 -17.14
CA PHE A 107 -4.15 -7.28 -17.60
C PHE A 107 -3.37 -8.37 -18.35
N VAL A 108 -3.55 -9.63 -17.94
CA VAL A 108 -2.77 -10.77 -18.43
C VAL A 108 -3.71 -11.81 -19.05
N GLY A 109 -3.82 -11.84 -20.37
CA GLY A 109 -4.59 -12.85 -21.11
C GLY A 109 -5.86 -12.29 -21.75
N GLU A 110 -6.91 -13.12 -21.84
CA GLU A 110 -8.18 -12.76 -22.47
C GLU A 110 -9.29 -12.57 -21.44
N TYR A 111 -10.22 -11.66 -21.75
CA TYR A 111 -11.38 -11.42 -20.92
C TYR A 111 -12.37 -12.57 -21.11
N SER A 112 -12.78 -13.18 -20.01
CA SER A 112 -13.85 -14.18 -20.01
C SER A 112 -15.00 -13.72 -19.11
N ALA A 113 -16.22 -14.13 -19.45
CA ALA A 113 -17.41 -13.79 -18.65
C ALA A 113 -17.30 -14.25 -17.19
N ASP A 114 -16.51 -15.28 -16.93
CA ASP A 114 -16.35 -15.92 -15.62
C ASP A 114 -15.04 -15.56 -14.92
N SER A 115 -14.08 -14.96 -15.64
CA SER A 115 -12.81 -14.56 -15.02
C SER A 115 -11.99 -13.54 -15.79
N ILE A 116 -11.20 -12.80 -15.02
CA ILE A 116 -10.12 -11.94 -15.49
C ILE A 116 -8.84 -12.27 -14.73
N ARG A 117 -7.71 -12.18 -15.43
CA ARG A 117 -6.38 -12.41 -14.88
C ARG A 117 -5.59 -11.10 -14.96
N TYR A 118 -4.95 -10.74 -13.86
CA TYR A 118 -4.10 -9.55 -13.78
C TYR A 118 -2.87 -9.79 -12.91
N SER A 119 -1.82 -9.01 -13.13
CA SER A 119 -0.60 -8.99 -12.31
C SER A 119 -0.48 -7.63 -11.60
N LEU A 120 -0.02 -7.64 -10.35
CA LEU A 120 0.24 -6.43 -9.58
C LEU A 120 1.73 -6.33 -9.25
N GLN A 121 2.37 -5.28 -9.72
CA GLN A 121 3.80 -5.08 -9.52
C GLN A 121 4.05 -3.73 -8.85
N LYS A 122 4.83 -3.72 -7.78
CA LYS A 122 5.19 -2.49 -7.07
C LYS A 122 6.53 -2.01 -7.55
N TYR A 123 6.65 -0.72 -7.81
CA TYR A 123 7.89 -0.09 -8.21
C TYR A 123 8.18 1.14 -7.36
N LYS A 124 9.46 1.50 -7.27
CA LYS A 124 9.95 2.77 -6.74
C LYS A 124 10.84 3.44 -7.77
N TYR A 125 10.71 4.75 -7.92
CA TYR A 125 11.61 5.52 -8.76
C TYR A 125 12.93 5.76 -8.03
N ALA A 126 14.03 5.28 -8.59
CA ALA A 126 15.39 5.43 -8.05
C ALA A 126 16.38 5.43 -9.22
N ASP A 127 17.47 6.18 -9.12
CA ASP A 127 18.53 6.24 -10.13
C ASP A 127 17.99 6.52 -11.56
N ASN A 128 17.04 7.45 -11.67
CA ASN A 128 16.36 7.82 -12.92
C ASN A 128 15.65 6.66 -13.65
N LYS A 129 15.24 5.62 -12.92
CA LYS A 129 14.49 4.50 -13.46
C LYS A 129 13.46 3.95 -12.47
N TRP A 130 12.48 3.23 -12.99
CA TRP A 130 11.57 2.44 -12.17
C TRP A 130 12.25 1.13 -11.76
N VAL A 131 12.43 0.94 -10.46
CA VAL A 131 12.97 -0.28 -9.87
C VAL A 131 11.83 -1.09 -9.29
N LYS A 132 11.66 -2.35 -9.72
CA LYS A 132 10.65 -3.26 -9.17
C LYS A 132 11.00 -3.60 -7.73
N LEU A 133 10.07 -3.38 -6.80
CA LEU A 133 10.20 -3.71 -5.38
C LEU A 133 9.65 -5.11 -5.09
N SER A 134 8.46 -5.39 -5.61
CA SER A 134 7.76 -6.64 -5.33
C SER A 134 6.79 -6.98 -6.45
N ASP A 135 6.41 -8.24 -6.49
CA ASP A 135 5.45 -8.80 -7.44
C ASP A 135 4.41 -9.60 -6.66
N MET A 136 3.15 -9.21 -6.80
CA MET A 136 2.03 -10.06 -6.44
C MET A 136 1.70 -10.84 -7.71
N GLY A 137 1.81 -12.17 -7.63
CA GLY A 137 1.58 -13.07 -8.76
C GLY A 137 0.22 -12.88 -9.44
N ILE A 138 -0.12 -13.74 -10.39
CA ILE A 138 -1.35 -13.57 -11.18
C ILE A 138 -2.58 -13.76 -10.28
N LEU A 139 -3.35 -12.68 -10.08
CA LEU A 139 -4.63 -12.70 -9.40
C LEU A 139 -5.73 -12.97 -10.42
N LYS A 140 -6.61 -13.93 -10.08
CA LYS A 140 -7.80 -14.26 -10.88
C LYS A 140 -9.03 -13.73 -10.16
N ALA A 141 -9.73 -12.77 -10.76
CA ALA A 141 -11.05 -12.39 -10.27
C ALA A 141 -12.09 -13.33 -10.89
N VAL A 142 -12.98 -13.89 -10.08
CA VAL A 142 -14.00 -14.86 -10.52
C VAL A 142 -15.39 -14.26 -10.31
N THR A 143 -16.26 -14.40 -11.30
CA THR A 143 -17.69 -14.04 -11.23
C THR A 143 -18.57 -15.29 -11.33
N THR A 144 -19.72 -15.30 -10.66
CA THR A 144 -20.72 -16.35 -10.86
C THR A 144 -21.53 -16.10 -12.14
N TYR A 145 -21.79 -17.15 -12.93
CA TYR A 145 -22.47 -17.10 -14.25
C TYR A 145 -23.79 -16.29 -14.27
N LYS A 146 -24.58 -16.28 -13.18
CA LYS A 146 -25.82 -15.49 -13.06
C LYS A 146 -25.58 -13.96 -13.00
N MET A 147 -24.40 -13.51 -12.59
CA MET A 147 -24.02 -12.08 -12.54
C MET A 147 -23.25 -11.61 -13.80
N ALA A 148 -22.81 -12.55 -14.64
CA ALA A 148 -21.85 -12.31 -15.71
C ALA A 148 -22.35 -11.43 -16.88
N LYS A 149 -23.67 -11.36 -17.12
CA LYS A 149 -24.21 -10.71 -18.32
C LYS A 149 -24.31 -9.18 -18.22
N HIS A 150 -24.37 -8.60 -17.01
CA HIS A 150 -24.53 -7.15 -16.79
C HIS A 150 -23.71 -6.57 -15.62
N PHE A 151 -23.10 -7.39 -14.75
CA PHE A 151 -22.45 -6.93 -13.52
C PHE A 151 -20.95 -7.27 -13.41
N SER A 152 -20.38 -8.04 -14.33
CA SER A 152 -19.00 -8.56 -14.21
C SER A 152 -17.94 -7.46 -14.09
N GLY A 153 -17.99 -6.42 -14.94
CA GLY A 153 -16.97 -5.37 -14.95
C GLY A 153 -16.88 -4.57 -13.65
N LYS A 154 -18.02 -4.30 -13.00
CA LYS A 154 -18.06 -3.56 -11.73
C LYS A 154 -17.49 -4.38 -10.58
N GLU A 155 -17.86 -5.65 -10.50
CA GLU A 155 -17.35 -6.56 -9.46
C GLU A 155 -15.87 -6.87 -9.66
N PHE A 156 -15.43 -7.09 -10.91
CA PHE A 156 -14.00 -7.25 -11.23
C PHE A 156 -13.20 -6.00 -10.87
N GLY A 157 -13.70 -4.82 -11.23
CA GLY A 157 -13.08 -3.55 -10.86
C GLY A 157 -12.91 -3.43 -9.34
N LYS A 158 -13.97 -3.73 -8.58
CA LYS A 158 -13.93 -3.70 -7.11
C LYS A 158 -12.88 -4.67 -6.54
N GLN A 159 -12.79 -5.89 -7.06
CA GLN A 159 -11.78 -6.87 -6.63
C GLN A 159 -10.35 -6.37 -6.90
N ILE A 160 -10.10 -5.83 -8.10
CA ILE A 160 -8.79 -5.28 -8.46
C ILE A 160 -8.42 -4.09 -7.57
N ILE A 161 -9.37 -3.20 -7.28
CA ILE A 161 -9.13 -2.01 -6.43
C ILE A 161 -8.81 -2.41 -5.00
N ASN A 162 -9.53 -3.40 -4.45
CA ASN A 162 -9.22 -3.93 -3.12
C ASN A 162 -7.82 -4.54 -3.08
N ALA A 163 -7.43 -5.31 -4.10
CA ALA A 163 -6.09 -5.88 -4.18
C ALA A 163 -5.01 -4.80 -4.29
N VAL A 164 -5.23 -3.75 -5.09
CA VAL A 164 -4.33 -2.58 -5.17
C VAL A 164 -4.21 -1.90 -3.81
N ALA A 165 -5.33 -1.67 -3.13
CA ALA A 165 -5.40 -1.02 -1.83
C ALA A 165 -4.65 -1.80 -0.76
N GLU A 166 -4.89 -3.11 -0.65
CA GLU A 166 -4.15 -4.01 0.25
C GLU A 166 -2.66 -4.00 -0.06
N TYR A 167 -2.32 -4.04 -1.35
CA TYR A 167 -0.94 -4.07 -1.79
C TYR A 167 -0.17 -2.80 -1.44
N THR A 168 -0.82 -1.67 -1.16
CA THR A 168 -0.11 -0.47 -0.66
C THR A 168 0.53 -0.68 0.71
N PHE A 169 -0.02 -1.55 1.56
CA PHE A 169 0.44 -1.80 2.93
C PHE A 169 1.45 -2.94 3.08
N GLN A 170 1.67 -3.72 2.02
CA GLN A 170 2.65 -4.81 1.98
C GLN A 170 4.05 -4.30 1.60
#